data_AF-A0A7Z9F1P6-F1
#
_entry.id   AF-A0A7Z9F1P6-F1
#
_cell.length_a   1.000
_cell.length_b   1.000
_cell.length_c   1.000
_cell.angle_alpha   90.00
_cell.angle_beta   90.00
_cell.angle_gamma   90.00
#
_symmetry.space_group_name_H-M   'P 1'
#
loop_
_entity.id
_entity.type
_entity.pdbx_description
1 polymer ?
#
loop_
_entity_poly.entity_id
_entity_poly.type
_entity_poly.pdbx_seq_one_letter_code
_entity_poly.pdbx_strand_id
1 'polypeptide(L)'
;MSGASSAIFTADSAFPLDVRDRVLSNEFTQQWHERDAEVVRNRADIQQQIAAGTEARDISVVPARAGNALGLLSSIEPAGAILRRIIEEAEAILTKRPSELLSR
;
A
#
# COMPACT_ATOMS: atom_id res chain seq x y z
N MET A 1 -1.31 22.57 19.12
CA MET A 1 -1.52 21.68 20.28
C MET A 1 -1.48 20.25 19.77
N SER A 2 -0.81 19.38 20.55
CA SER A 2 -0.24 18.07 20.23
C SER A 2 -1.04 17.17 19.29
N GLY A 3 -0.39 16.73 18.21
CA GLY A 3 -0.89 15.71 17.29
C GLY A 3 -0.85 14.34 17.94
N ALA A 4 -2.03 13.80 18.24
CA ALA A 4 -2.20 12.38 18.50
C ALA A 4 -2.08 11.63 17.16
N SER A 5 -0.84 11.33 16.76
CA SER A 5 -0.59 10.51 15.57
C SER A 5 -1.23 9.13 15.74
N SER A 6 -1.87 8.66 14.67
CA SER A 6 -2.52 7.35 14.51
C SER A 6 -1.53 6.20 14.76
N ALA A 7 -1.19 5.98 16.02
CA ALA A 7 -0.24 4.97 16.46
C ALA A 7 -0.82 3.55 16.40
N ILE A 8 -2.02 3.33 15.84
CA ILE A 8 -2.53 1.96 15.57
C ILE A 8 -1.69 1.26 14.49
N PHE A 9 -1.18 1.98 13.49
CA PHE A 9 -0.53 1.37 12.32
C PHE A 9 1.01 1.45 12.33
N THR A 10 1.60 2.18 13.29
CA THR A 10 3.01 2.59 13.28
C THR A 10 3.83 2.10 14.48
N ALA A 11 3.28 1.28 15.38
CA ALA A 11 3.98 0.87 16.60
C ALA A 11 5.36 0.20 16.34
N ASP A 12 5.56 -0.40 15.17
CA ASP A 12 6.83 -0.97 14.69
C ASP A 12 7.31 -0.38 13.35
N SER A 13 6.87 0.83 12.98
CA SER A 13 7.27 1.43 11.71
C SER A 13 8.72 1.94 11.76
N ALA A 14 9.51 1.59 10.75
CA ALA A 14 10.84 2.17 10.52
C ALA A 14 10.80 3.65 10.07
N PHE A 15 9.61 4.22 9.88
CA PHE A 15 9.40 5.59 9.44
C PHE A 15 8.99 6.52 10.59
N PRO A 16 9.29 7.83 10.50
CA PRO A 16 8.83 8.84 11.45
C PRO A 16 7.31 8.80 11.67
N LEU A 17 6.87 9.17 12.89
CA LEU A 17 5.46 9.08 13.31
C LEU A 17 4.50 9.99 12.53
N ASP A 18 5.01 10.98 11.82
CA ASP A 18 4.25 11.88 10.95
C ASP A 18 4.10 11.32 9.52
N VAL A 19 4.85 10.27 9.17
CA VAL A 19 4.68 9.54 7.92
C VAL A 19 3.50 8.57 8.06
N ARG A 20 2.47 8.80 7.25
CA ARG A 20 1.27 7.96 7.21
C ARG A 20 1.42 6.81 6.21
N ASP A 21 0.82 5.67 6.53
CA ASP A 21 0.72 4.52 5.62
C ASP A 21 -0.17 4.85 4.41
N ARG A 22 0.18 4.27 3.26
CA ARG A 22 -0.71 4.18 2.09
C ARG A 22 -1.34 2.80 2.04
N VAL A 23 -2.67 2.78 2.08
CA VAL A 23 -3.50 1.57 2.11
C VAL A 23 -4.61 1.67 1.07
N LEU A 24 -5.18 0.52 0.70
CA LEU A 24 -6.34 0.44 -0.17
C LEU A 24 -7.56 1.12 0.45
N SER A 25 -8.36 1.77 -0.39
CA SER A 25 -9.71 2.19 0.00
C SER A 25 -10.61 0.96 0.10
N ASN A 26 -11.22 0.76 1.25
CA ASN A 26 -12.05 -0.39 1.61
C ASN A 26 -12.94 -0.04 2.80
N GLU A 27 -13.69 -0.99 3.36
CA GLU A 27 -14.60 -0.74 4.47
C GLU A 27 -13.85 -0.26 5.72
N PHE A 28 -12.70 -0.89 6.02
CA PHE A 28 -11.87 -0.51 7.18
C PHE A 28 -11.40 0.94 7.11
N THR A 29 -10.84 1.34 5.97
CA THR A 29 -10.33 2.71 5.77
C THR A 29 -11.46 3.71 5.73
N GLN A 30 -12.59 3.41 5.09
CA GLN A 30 -13.78 4.28 5.15
C GLN A 30 -14.28 4.46 6.59
N GLN A 31 -14.22 3.42 7.41
CA GLN A 31 -14.65 3.48 8.79
C GLN A 31 -13.71 4.33 9.67
N TRP A 32 -12.40 4.24 9.49
CA TRP A 32 -11.42 4.79 10.45
C TRP A 32 -10.63 6.01 9.95
N HIS A 33 -10.72 6.34 8.66
CA HIS A 33 -10.04 7.51 8.11
C HIS A 33 -10.43 8.79 8.85
N GLU A 34 -9.42 9.62 9.17
CA GLU A 34 -9.56 10.90 9.90
C GLU A 34 -10.15 10.80 11.33
N ARG A 35 -10.32 9.59 11.88
CA ARG A 35 -10.85 9.35 13.23
C ARG A 35 -9.75 9.03 14.24
N ASP A 36 -8.62 9.72 14.15
CA ASP A 36 -7.38 9.44 14.92
C ASP A 36 -7.64 9.30 16.43
N ALA A 37 -8.51 10.15 17.01
CA ALA A 37 -8.83 10.10 18.43
C ALA A 37 -9.65 8.85 18.83
N GLU A 38 -10.56 8.40 17.96
CA GLU A 38 -11.37 7.19 18.19
C GLU A 38 -10.56 5.92 17.99
N VAL A 39 -9.70 5.94 16.97
CA VAL A 39 -8.65 4.96 16.72
C VAL A 39 -7.84 4.78 18.01
N VAL A 40 -7.26 5.85 18.57
CA VAL A 40 -6.49 5.75 19.83
C VAL A 40 -7.32 5.17 20.99
N ARG A 41 -8.59 5.56 21.15
CA ARG A 41 -9.46 5.05 22.21
C ARG A 41 -9.80 3.57 22.08
N ASN A 42 -10.07 3.10 20.85
CA ASN A 42 -10.54 1.73 20.57
C ASN A 42 -9.42 0.81 20.07
N ARG A 43 -8.16 1.13 20.38
CA ARG A 43 -6.97 0.45 19.85
C ARG A 43 -7.03 -1.07 19.96
N ALA A 44 -7.39 -1.60 21.12
CA ALA A 44 -7.39 -3.04 21.35
C ALA A 44 -8.38 -3.76 20.43
N ASP A 45 -9.60 -3.23 20.33
CA ASP A 45 -10.67 -3.81 19.51
C ASP A 45 -10.33 -3.73 18.02
N ILE A 46 -9.77 -2.59 17.57
CA ILE A 46 -9.32 -2.41 16.18
C ILE A 46 -8.19 -3.39 15.84
N GLN A 47 -7.25 -3.63 16.76
CA GLN A 47 -6.20 -4.64 16.55
C GLN A 47 -6.76 -6.06 16.45
N GLN A 48 -7.78 -6.40 17.24
CA GLN A 48 -8.48 -7.68 17.12
C GLN A 48 -9.22 -7.81 15.78
N GLN A 49 -9.91 -6.75 15.34
CA GLN A 49 -10.55 -6.71 14.01
C GLN A 49 -9.52 -6.96 12.89
N ILE A 50 -8.37 -6.27 12.95
CA ILE A 50 -7.30 -6.43 11.96
C ILE A 50 -6.75 -7.86 11.98
N ALA A 51 -6.48 -8.42 13.16
CA ALA A 51 -5.98 -9.78 13.30
C ALA A 51 -6.96 -10.81 12.70
N ALA A 52 -8.25 -10.69 13.02
CA ALA A 52 -9.29 -11.57 12.50
C ALA A 52 -9.43 -11.46 10.97
N GLY A 53 -9.44 -10.23 10.43
CA GLY A 53 -9.49 -10.02 8.98
C GLY A 53 -8.24 -10.55 8.26
N THR A 54 -7.07 -10.43 8.88
CA THR A 54 -5.80 -10.96 8.36
C THR A 54 -5.83 -12.49 8.31
N GLU A 55 -6.30 -13.15 9.37
CA GLU A 55 -6.46 -14.60 9.44
C GLU A 55 -7.46 -15.10 8.38
N ALA A 56 -8.58 -14.40 8.22
CA ALA A 56 -9.59 -14.69 7.21
C ALA A 56 -9.14 -14.36 5.77
N ARG A 57 -8.00 -13.68 5.60
CA ARG A 57 -7.52 -13.13 4.31
C ARG A 57 -8.54 -12.20 3.64
N ASP A 58 -9.32 -11.48 4.45
CA ASP A 58 -10.32 -10.53 3.97
C ASP A 58 -9.71 -9.13 3.90
N ILE A 59 -9.32 -8.73 2.69
CA ILE A 59 -8.71 -7.43 2.42
C ILE A 59 -9.69 -6.26 2.53
N SER A 60 -11.00 -6.51 2.65
CA SER A 60 -12.01 -5.44 2.75
C SER A 60 -12.07 -4.80 4.15
N VAL A 61 -11.67 -5.57 5.18
CA VAL A 61 -11.80 -5.20 6.61
C VAL A 61 -10.45 -4.97 7.31
N VAL A 62 -9.35 -4.85 6.56
CA VAL A 62 -7.99 -4.59 7.09
C VAL A 62 -7.30 -3.43 6.38
N PRO A 63 -6.32 -2.75 6.98
CA PRO A 63 -5.52 -1.72 6.33
C PRO A 63 -4.51 -2.33 5.32
N ALA A 64 -4.99 -2.80 4.16
CA ALA A 64 -4.17 -3.45 3.15
C ALA A 64 -3.20 -2.45 2.48
N ARG A 65 -1.90 -2.57 2.74
CA ARG A 65 -0.86 -1.67 2.19
C ARG A 65 -0.66 -1.89 0.69
N ALA A 66 -0.75 -0.81 -0.09
CA ALA A 66 -0.54 -0.85 -1.53
C ALA A 66 -0.08 0.51 -2.09
N GLY A 67 0.79 0.48 -3.09
CA GLY A 67 1.23 1.67 -3.83
C GLY A 67 0.28 2.04 -4.98
N ASN A 68 0.43 3.26 -5.51
CA ASN A 68 -0.38 3.73 -6.64
C ASN A 68 -0.21 2.89 -7.92
N ALA A 69 0.94 2.21 -8.06
CA ALA A 69 1.21 1.32 -9.19
C ALA A 69 0.36 0.04 -9.18
N LEU A 70 -0.34 -0.28 -8.08
CA LEU A 70 -1.18 -1.47 -8.01
C LEU A 70 -2.23 -1.52 -9.13
N GLY A 71 -2.80 -0.36 -9.49
CA GLY A 71 -3.80 -0.28 -10.57
C GLY A 71 -3.27 -0.64 -11.97
N LEU A 72 -1.94 -0.77 -12.13
CA LEU A 72 -1.30 -1.22 -13.37
C LEU A 72 -1.15 -2.75 -13.42
N LEU A 73 -1.32 -3.45 -12.31
CA LEU A 73 -1.19 -4.91 -12.25
C LEU A 73 -2.51 -5.57 -12.63
N SER A 74 -2.48 -6.40 -13.68
CA SER A 74 -3.64 -7.12 -14.21
C SER A 74 -3.56 -8.64 -14.09
N SER A 75 -2.43 -9.17 -13.58
CA SER A 75 -2.16 -10.60 -13.47
C SER A 75 -1.32 -10.93 -12.25
N ILE A 76 -1.46 -12.17 -11.78
CA ILE A 76 -0.56 -12.78 -10.79
C ILE A 76 0.43 -13.65 -11.56
N GLU A 77 1.72 -13.33 -11.45
CA GLU A 77 2.79 -13.97 -12.20
C GLU A 77 3.90 -14.46 -11.25
N PRO A 78 4.67 -15.50 -11.61
CA PRO A 78 5.87 -15.87 -10.88
C PRO A 78 6.88 -14.71 -10.83
N ALA A 79 7.57 -14.54 -9.70
CA ALA A 79 8.53 -13.46 -9.52
C ALA A 79 9.61 -13.38 -10.63
N GLY A 80 10.10 -14.54 -11.09
CA GLY A 80 11.07 -14.61 -12.17
C GLY A 80 10.54 -14.13 -13.53
N ALA A 81 9.25 -14.29 -13.79
CA ALA A 81 8.60 -13.77 -15.00
C ALA A 81 8.46 -12.25 -14.93
N ILE A 82 8.04 -11.72 -13.77
CA ILE A 82 7.93 -10.28 -13.53
C ILE A 82 9.29 -9.59 -13.73
N LEU A 83 10.35 -10.11 -13.09
CA LEU A 83 11.69 -9.54 -13.20
C LEU A 83 12.21 -9.54 -14.63
N ARG A 84 12.05 -10.66 -15.35
CA ARG A 84 12.45 -10.79 -16.74
C ARG A 84 11.75 -9.74 -17.61
N ARG A 85 10.43 -9.65 -17.48
CA ARG A 85 9.61 -8.69 -18.24
C ARG A 85 10.03 -7.24 -17.96
N ILE A 86 10.24 -6.86 -16.69
CA ILE A 86 10.70 -5.51 -16.33
C ILE A 86 12.04 -5.18 -17.01
N ILE A 87 12.99 -6.11 -16.99
CA ILE A 87 14.33 -5.90 -17.57
C ILE A 87 14.25 -5.79 -19.10
N GLU A 88 13.54 -6.72 -19.76
CA GLU A 88 13.37 -6.73 -21.22
C GLU A 88 12.64 -5.48 -21.73
N GLU A 89 11.57 -5.05 -21.04
CA GLU A 89 10.84 -3.82 -21.36
C GLU A 89 11.73 -2.57 -21.17
N ALA A 90 12.49 -2.51 -20.07
CA ALA A 90 13.39 -1.40 -19.79
C ALA A 90 14.51 -1.30 -20.86
N GLU A 91 15.14 -2.43 -21.22
CA GLU A 91 16.15 -2.47 -22.28
C GLU A 91 15.58 -2.00 -23.61
N ALA A 92 14.39 -2.49 -24.00
CA ALA A 92 13.73 -2.07 -25.23
C ALA A 92 13.43 -0.56 -25.25
N ILE A 93 12.93 0.00 -24.13
CA ILE A 93 12.66 1.43 -24.01
C ILE A 93 13.95 2.23 -24.13
N LEU A 94 15.02 1.83 -23.45
CA LEU A 94 16.28 2.57 -23.44
C LEU A 94 17.01 2.52 -24.79
N THR A 95 16.90 1.41 -25.53
CA THR A 95 17.62 1.23 -26.80
C THR A 95 16.86 1.74 -28.01
N LYS A 96 15.54 1.62 -28.04
CA LYS A 96 14.72 1.95 -29.22
C LYS A 96 14.13 3.35 -29.16
N ARG A 97 13.56 3.72 -28.01
CA ARG A 97 12.76 4.96 -27.86
C ARG A 97 13.56 6.24 -28.14
N PRO A 98 14.85 6.38 -27.79
CA PRO A 98 15.63 7.57 -28.15
C PRO A 98 15.72 7.76 -29.66
N SER A 99 15.99 6.68 -30.41
CA SER A 99 16.08 6.75 -31.87
C SER A 99 14.75 7.13 -32.51
N GLU A 100 13.63 6.62 -32.01
CA GLU A 100 12.28 6.94 -32.48
C GLU A 100 11.87 8.39 -32.21
N LEU A 101 12.33 8.96 -31.08
CA LEU A 101 12.04 10.34 -30.70
C LEU A 101 12.91 11.34 -31.46
N LEU A 102 14.15 10.97 -31.81
CA LEU A 102 15.13 11.84 -32.48
C LEU A 102 15.11 11.73 -34.01
N SER A 103 14.40 10.75 -34.57
CA SER A 103 14.19 10.60 -36.02
C SER A 103 12.88 11.22 -36.52
N ARG A 104 12.14 11.90 -35.63
CA ARG A 104 11.02 12.79 -35.97
C ARG A 104 11.49 14.23 -36.06
#